data_AF-A0A250KPE7-F1
#
_entry.id   AF-A0A250KPE7-F1
#
_cell.length_a   1.000
_cell.length_b   1.000
_cell.length_c   1.000
_cell.angle_alpha   90.00
_cell.angle_beta   90.00
_cell.angle_gamma   90.00
#
_symmetry.space_group_name_H-M   'P 1'
#
loop_
_entity.id
_entity.type
_entity.pdbx_description
1 polymer ?
#
loop_
_entity_poly.entity_id
_entity_poly.type
_entity_poly.pdbx_seq_one_letter_code
_entity_poly.pdbx_strand_id
1 'polypeptide(L)' 'MIVDFLEGDPDQPIITGRVYNGDSMHPFTLPKSAMISGVKSDTHKGQGYNEISLDDTAGAELINIRAPRKTSLVCARPVK' A
#
# COMPACT_ATOMS: atom_id res chain seq x y z
N MET A 1 14.65 5.46 1.26
CA MET A 1 14.64 4.29 0.33
C MET A 1 15.87 3.46 0.63
N ILE A 2 15.81 2.16 0.35
CA ILE A 2 16.99 1.27 0.45
C ILE A 2 17.57 1.16 -0.96
N VAL A 3 18.85 1.51 -1.08
CA VAL A 3 19.63 1.40 -2.31
C VAL A 3 20.61 0.25 -2.12
N ASP A 4 20.66 -0.62 -3.12
CA ASP A 4 21.65 -1.68 -3.26
C ASP A 4 22.43 -1.46 -4.56
N PHE A 5 23.50 -2.19 -4.76
CA PHE A 5 24.42 -2.00 -5.87
C PHE A 5 24.65 -3.33 -6.60
N LEU A 6 24.46 -3.34 -7.92
CA LEU A 6 24.63 -4.57 -8.71
C LEU A 6 26.07 -5.07 -8.58
N GLU A 7 26.24 -6.31 -8.10
CA GLU A 7 27.57 -6.90 -7.81
C GLU A 7 28.44 -6.07 -6.83
N GLY A 8 27.83 -5.14 -6.09
CA GLY A 8 28.55 -4.20 -5.24
C GLY A 8 29.19 -3.02 -5.99
N ASP A 9 28.90 -2.84 -7.28
CA ASP A 9 29.39 -1.72 -8.09
C ASP A 9 28.65 -0.42 -7.71
N PRO A 10 29.34 0.55 -7.07
CA PRO A 10 28.74 1.82 -6.67
C PRO A 10 28.19 2.65 -7.85
N ASP A 11 28.64 2.39 -9.07
CA ASP A 11 28.17 3.08 -10.28
C ASP A 11 26.86 2.49 -10.83
N GLN A 12 26.38 1.37 -10.26
CA GLN A 12 25.16 0.68 -10.68
C GLN A 12 24.14 0.54 -9.53
N PRO A 13 23.56 1.66 -9.07
CA PRO A 13 22.57 1.62 -7.99
C PRO A 13 21.22 1.05 -8.44
N ILE A 14 20.61 0.23 -7.58
CA ILE A 14 19.24 -0.28 -7.72
C ILE A 14 18.44 -0.06 -6.43
N ILE A 15 17.17 0.34 -6.56
CA ILE A 15 16.28 0.51 -5.41
C ILE A 15 15.60 -0.82 -5.11
N THR A 16 15.89 -1.42 -3.96
CA THR A 16 15.37 -2.74 -3.56
C THR A 16 14.26 -2.65 -2.52
N GLY A 17 14.14 -1.50 -1.83
CA GLY A 17 13.18 -1.38 -0.73
C GLY A 17 12.74 0.04 -0.42
N ARG A 18 11.58 0.11 0.25
CA ARG A 18 11.06 1.33 0.87
C ARG A 18 10.86 1.06 2.35
N VAL A 19 11.18 2.07 3.15
CA VAL A 19 11.02 2.05 4.61
C VAL A 19 10.32 3.33 5.04
N TYR A 20 9.46 3.22 6.05
CA TYR A 20 8.87 4.37 6.73
C TYR A 20 9.88 4.97 7.71
N ASN A 21 9.79 6.27 7.95
CA ASN A 21 10.65 7.01 8.89
C ASN A 21 9.82 8.14 9.56
N GLY A 22 10.47 9.01 10.34
CA GLY A 22 9.77 10.06 11.09
C GLY A 22 9.01 11.07 10.22
N ASP A 23 9.50 11.35 9.00
CA ASP A 23 8.86 12.27 8.07
C ASP A 23 7.84 11.56 7.17
N SER A 24 8.15 10.32 6.77
CA SER A 24 7.30 9.43 5.98
C SER A 24 6.72 8.36 6.89
N MET A 25 5.72 8.75 7.67
CA MET A 25 5.06 7.87 8.64
C MET A 25 4.24 6.77 7.96
N HIS A 26 4.06 5.66 8.67
CA HIS A 26 3.23 4.55 8.24
C HIS A 26 1.77 5.02 8.00
N PRO A 27 1.08 4.52 6.94
CA PRO A 27 -0.27 4.99 6.56
C PRO A 27 -1.34 4.68 7.60
N PHE A 28 -1.10 3.66 8.44
CA PHE A 28 -1.95 3.28 9.57
C PHE A 28 -1.25 3.58 10.89
N THR A 29 -1.99 4.06 11.89
CA THR A 29 -1.43 4.43 13.18
C THR A 29 -0.98 3.21 13.96
N LEU A 30 0.33 3.05 14.13
CA LEU A 30 0.92 1.96 14.92
C LEU A 30 1.14 2.39 16.37
N PRO A 31 1.05 1.46 17.35
CA PRO A 31 0.76 0.02 17.20
C PRO A 31 -0.75 -0.32 17.16
N LYS A 32 -1.64 0.67 17.32
CA LYS A 32 -3.08 0.44 17.44
C LYS A 32 -3.69 -0.31 16.26
N SER A 33 -3.19 -0.07 15.05
CA SER A 33 -3.62 -0.73 13.80
C SER A 33 -2.64 -1.81 13.34
N ALA A 34 -2.00 -2.53 14.27
CA ALA A 34 -1.03 -3.58 13.93
C ALA A 34 -1.64 -4.76 13.16
N MET A 35 -2.94 -4.99 13.30
CA MET A 35 -3.68 -6.06 12.58
C MET A 35 -4.16 -5.62 11.20
N ILE A 36 -3.88 -4.37 10.80
CA ILE A 36 -4.29 -3.84 9.51
C ILE A 36 -3.12 -3.96 8.53
N SER A 37 -3.34 -4.71 7.45
CA SER A 37 -2.45 -4.77 6.30
C SER A 37 -3.12 -4.13 5.08
N GLY A 38 -2.36 -3.54 4.16
CA GLY A 38 -2.97 -2.91 3.00
C GLY A 38 -2.06 -2.02 2.19
N VAL A 39 -2.62 -1.46 1.12
CA VAL A 39 -1.98 -0.49 0.24
C VAL A 39 -2.82 0.77 0.20
N LYS A 40 -2.16 1.90 0.42
CA LYS A 40 -2.75 3.24 0.38
C LYS A 40 -1.94 4.12 -0.57
N SER A 41 -2.62 4.74 -1.54
CA SER A 41 -2.00 5.60 -2.55
C SER A 41 -2.36 7.06 -2.29
N ASP A 42 -1.47 8.00 -2.54
CA ASP A 42 -1.83 9.43 -2.56
C ASP A 42 -2.23 9.91 -3.95
N THR A 43 -3.20 10.83 -4.01
CA THR A 43 -3.59 11.48 -5.26
C THR A 43 -2.46 12.41 -5.73
N HIS A 44 -1.91 12.15 -6.90
CA HIS A 44 -0.85 12.98 -7.46
C HIS A 44 -1.34 14.42 -7.69
N LYS A 45 -0.63 15.40 -7.11
CA LYS A 45 -0.94 16.85 -7.21
C LYS A 45 -2.38 17.18 -6.79
N GLY A 46 -2.95 16.43 -5.85
CA GLY A 46 -4.30 16.63 -5.35
C GLY A 46 -4.45 16.19 -3.90
N GLN A 47 -5.69 16.16 -3.45
CA GLN A 47 -6.07 15.77 -2.09
C GLN A 47 -6.84 14.45 -2.15
N GLY A 48 -6.53 13.53 -1.24
CA GLY A 48 -7.22 12.24 -1.10
C GLY A 48 -6.37 11.05 -1.51
N TYR A 49 -6.92 9.86 -1.31
CA TYR A 49 -6.23 8.58 -1.47
C TYR A 49 -7.18 7.47 -1.91
N ASN A 50 -6.63 6.44 -2.54
CA ASN A 50 -7.29 5.15 -2.69
C ASN A 50 -6.68 4.18 -1.68
N GLU A 51 -7.48 3.25 -1.18
CA GLU A 51 -7.04 2.29 -0.16
C GLU A 51 -7.68 0.93 -0.41
N ILE A 52 -6.87 -0.11 -0.26
CA ILE A 52 -7.33 -1.48 -0.04
C ILE A 52 -6.66 -1.95 1.25
N SER A 53 -7.45 -2.29 2.27
CA SER A 53 -6.94 -2.75 3.55
C SER A 53 -7.70 -3.99 4.04
N LEU A 54 -6.99 -4.82 4.79
CA LEU A 54 -7.43 -6.04 5.43
C LEU A 54 -7.20 -5.84 6.93
N ASP A 55 -8.27 -5.88 7.72
CA ASP A 55 -8.20 -5.91 9.17
C ASP A 55 -8.35 -7.37 9.61
N ASP A 56 -7.29 -7.91 10.19
CA ASP A 56 -7.22 -9.30 10.69
C ASP A 56 -7.52 -9.38 12.21
N THR A 57 -8.19 -8.37 12.78
CA THR A 57 -8.64 -8.41 14.18
C THR A 57 -9.68 -9.51 14.37
N ALA A 58 -9.38 -10.50 15.22
CA ALA A 58 -10.23 -11.66 15.45
C ALA A 58 -11.65 -11.28 15.87
N GLY A 59 -12.65 -11.78 15.12
CA GLY A 59 -14.07 -11.49 15.34
C GLY A 59 -14.54 -10.12 14.83
N ALA A 60 -13.65 -9.37 14.18
CA ALA A 60 -13.92 -8.09 13.54
C ALA A 60 -13.23 -7.98 12.17
N GLU A 61 -12.98 -9.12 11.52
CA GLU A 61 -12.23 -9.20 10.27
C GLU A 61 -12.96 -8.42 9.16
N LEU A 62 -12.21 -7.60 8.43
CA LEU A 62 -12.80 -6.70 7.44
C LEU A 62 -11.89 -6.49 6.23
N ILE A 63 -12.48 -6.55 5.04
CA ILE A 63 -11.86 -6.04 3.80
C ILE A 63 -12.45 -4.67 3.50
N ASN A 64 -11.61 -3.64 3.45
CA ASN A 64 -12.00 -2.29 3.12
C ASN A 64 -11.44 -1.88 1.75
N ILE A 65 -12.31 -1.43 0.84
CA ILE A 65 -11.94 -0.95 -0.49
C ILE A 65 -12.51 0.46 -0.65
N ARG A 66 -11.63 1.46 -0.66
CA ARG A 66 -12.00 2.87 -0.77
C ARG A 66 -11.48 3.48 -2.07
N ALA A 67 -12.40 4.04 -2.85
CA ALA A 67 -12.08 4.91 -3.97
C ALA A 67 -12.96 6.18 -3.89
N PRO A 68 -12.39 7.38 -3.67
CA PRO A 68 -13.17 8.61 -3.51
C PRO A 68 -13.93 9.07 -4.77
N ARG A 69 -13.59 8.55 -5.95
CA ARG A 69 -14.08 9.06 -7.24
C ARG A 69 -14.90 8.03 -8.01
N LYS A 70 -14.26 6.95 -8.48
CA LYS A 70 -14.91 5.90 -9.26
C LYS A 70 -14.26 4.57 -8.93
N THR A 71 -15.09 3.53 -8.82
CA THR A 71 -14.68 2.13 -8.74
C THR A 71 -15.33 1.39 -9.89
N SER A 72 -14.57 0.56 -10.62
CA SER A 72 -15.10 -0.33 -11.65
C SER A 72 -14.77 -1.77 -11.29
N LEU A 73 -15.79 -2.61 -11.15
CA LEU A 73 -15.66 -4.04 -10.92
C LEU A 73 -16.12 -4.76 -12.19
N VAL A 74 -15.19 -5.40 -12.89
CA VAL A 74 -15.49 -6.18 -14.10
C VAL A 74 -15.33 -7.66 -13.74
N CYS A 75 -16.44 -8.40 -13.80
CA CYS A 75 -16.41 -9.86 -13.67
C CYS A 75 -16.56 -10.46 -15.07
N ALA A 76 -15.53 -11.14 -15.57
CA ALA A 76 -15.61 -11.87 -16.82
C ALA A 76 -16.44 -13.14 -16.60
N ARG A 77 -17.55 -13.29 -17.32
CA ARG A 77 -18.31 -14.53 -17.33
C ARG A 77 -17.59 -15.52 -18.26
N PRO A 78 -17.35 -16.78 -17.85
CA PRO A 78 -16.83 -17.76 -18.79
C PRO A 78 -17.85 -17.95 -19.91
N VAL A 79 -17.41 -17.70 -21.14
CA VAL A 79 -18.14 -18.08 -22.35
C VAL A 79 -18.14 -19.60 -22.37
N LYS A 80 -19.33 -20.21 -22.43
CA LYS A 80 -19.48 -21.66 -22.60
C LYS A 80 -18.79 -22.14 -23.85
#